data_AF-A0A914V6X9-F1
#
_entry.id   AF-A0A914V6X9-F1
#
_cell.length_a   1.000
_cell.length_b   1.000
_cell.length_c   1.000
_cell.angle_alpha   90.00
_cell.angle_beta   90.00
_cell.angle_gamma   90.00
#
_symmetry.space_group_name_H-M   'P 1'
#
loop_
_entity.id
_entity.type
_entity.pdbx_description
1 polymer ?
#
loop_
_entity_poly.entity_id
_entity_poly.type
_entity_poly.pdbx_seq_one_letter_code
_entity_poly.pdbx_strand_id
1 'polypeptide(L)'
;LFLLQKPDIPIAIKSIAKKNLSKSKNLLGKEIKILKELSGLEHENLVGLLKCVETTTHVFLVMEFCNGGDLADYLQAKGTLSEDTIRHFVRQI
;
A
#
# COMPACT_ATOMS: atom_id res chain seq x y z
N LEU A 1 13.50 5.28 -2.47
CA LEU A 1 14.86 4.65 -2.52
C LEU A 1 15.59 4.69 -1.17
N PHE A 2 15.51 5.81 -0.44
CA PHE A 2 16.18 6.03 0.86
C PHE A 2 15.80 5.02 1.96
N LEU A 3 14.54 4.60 2.03
CA LEU A 3 14.09 3.61 3.03
C LEU A 3 14.74 2.23 2.85
N LEU A 4 15.07 1.83 1.61
CA LEU A 4 15.74 0.54 1.34
C LEU A 4 17.22 0.53 1.75
N GLN A 5 17.79 1.68 2.10
CA GLN A 5 19.17 1.80 2.60
C GLN A 5 19.23 1.79 4.13
N LYS A 6 18.07 1.75 4.82
CA LYS A 6 17.97 1.70 6.27
C LYS A 6 17.47 0.31 6.70
N PRO A 7 18.34 -0.58 7.17
CA PRO A 7 17.98 -1.99 7.44
C PRO A 7 16.94 -2.15 8.57
N ASP A 8 16.80 -1.16 9.45
CA ASP A 8 15.93 -1.22 10.62
C ASP A 8 14.49 -0.74 10.37
N ILE A 9 14.17 -0.27 9.15
CA ILE A 9 12.83 0.20 8.83
C ILE A 9 12.01 -0.95 8.23
N PRO A 10 10.89 -1.36 8.85
CA PRO A 10 10.04 -2.39 8.30
C PRO A 10 9.41 -1.95 6.97
N ILE A 11 9.21 -2.92 6.08
CA ILE A 11 8.60 -2.73 4.77
C ILE A 11 7.48 -3.76 4.53
N ALA A 12 6.49 -3.39 3.73
CA ALA A 12 5.46 -4.32 3.27
C ALA A 12 5.86 -4.90 1.90
N ILE A 13 5.71 -6.21 1.72
CA ILE A 13 5.96 -6.87 0.43
C ILE A 13 4.69 -7.60 -0.03
N LYS A 14 4.06 -7.09 -1.08
CA LYS A 14 2.95 -7.78 -1.76
C LYS A 14 3.52 -8.70 -2.84
N SER A 15 3.44 -10.02 -2.62
CA SER A 15 3.87 -11.04 -3.58
C SER A 15 2.72 -11.52 -4.46
N ILE A 16 2.92 -11.52 -5.78
CA ILE A 16 1.89 -11.83 -6.76
C ILE A 16 2.41 -12.87 -7.75
N ALA A 17 1.82 -14.07 -7.71
CA ALA A 17 2.21 -15.18 -8.58
C ALA A 17 1.70 -14.97 -10.03
N LYS A 18 2.58 -15.22 -11.01
CA LYS A 18 2.26 -15.05 -12.43
C LYS A 18 1.45 -16.18 -13.04
N LYS A 19 1.42 -17.35 -12.39
CA LYS A 19 0.80 -18.59 -12.88
C LYS A 19 -0.66 -18.42 -13.31
N ASN A 20 -1.41 -17.51 -12.69
CA ASN A 20 -2.84 -17.27 -12.95
C ASN A 20 -3.15 -15.84 -13.43
N LEU A 21 -2.14 -15.07 -13.84
CA LEU A 21 -2.32 -13.66 -14.19
C LEU A 21 -2.99 -13.43 -15.54
N SER A 22 -3.24 -14.44 -16.38
CA SER A 22 -3.75 -14.23 -17.75
C SER A 22 -5.00 -13.35 -17.83
N LYS A 23 -5.92 -13.46 -16.85
CA LYS A 23 -7.14 -12.64 -16.77
C LYS A 23 -6.93 -11.27 -16.08
N SER A 24 -5.92 -11.14 -15.23
CA SER A 24 -5.69 -9.96 -14.36
C SER A 24 -4.40 -9.21 -14.67
N LYS A 25 -3.63 -9.61 -15.69
CA LYS A 25 -2.35 -9.00 -16.08
C LYS A 25 -2.51 -7.51 -16.39
N ASN A 26 -3.59 -7.14 -17.07
CA ASN A 26 -3.92 -5.74 -17.36
C ASN A 26 -4.25 -4.95 -16.08
N LEU A 27 -4.93 -5.58 -15.10
CA LEU A 27 -5.24 -4.94 -13.82
C LEU A 27 -3.97 -4.71 -13.02
N LEU A 28 -3.08 -5.71 -12.95
CA LEU A 28 -1.80 -5.57 -12.29
C LEU A 28 -0.91 -4.49 -12.94
N GLY A 29 -0.88 -4.44 -14.27
CA GLY A 29 -0.14 -3.39 -14.99
C GLY A 29 -0.67 -1.99 -14.66
N LYS A 30 -1.99 -1.84 -14.59
CA LYS A 30 -2.64 -0.58 -14.17
C LYS A 30 -2.32 -0.22 -12.72
N GLU A 31 -2.44 -1.19 -11.79
CA GLU A 31 -2.11 -1.01 -10.38
C GLU A 31 -0.67 -0.51 -10.21
N ILE A 32 0.31 -1.17 -10.84
CA ILE A 32 1.72 -0.78 -10.78
C ILE A 32 1.94 0.62 -11.34
N LYS A 33 1.28 0.96 -12.46
CA LYS A 33 1.40 2.29 -13.08
C LYS A 33 0.89 3.37 -12.13
N ILE A 34 -0.32 3.20 -11.61
CA ILE A 34 -0.95 4.15 -10.69
C ILE A 34 -0.10 4.32 -9.43
N LEU A 35 0.34 3.21 -8.82
CA LEU A 35 1.18 3.27 -7.63
C LEU A 35 2.49 4.01 -7.89
N LYS A 36 3.16 3.79 -9.03
CA LYS A 36 4.38 4.52 -9.40
C LYS A 36 4.14 6.03 -9.55
N GLU A 37 3.06 6.41 -10.23
CA GLU A 37 2.70 7.81 -10.45
C GLU A 37 2.37 8.52 -9.13
N LEU A 38 1.52 7.90 -8.29
CA LEU A 38 1.10 8.49 -7.02
C LEU A 38 2.23 8.53 -5.97
N SER A 39 3.14 7.56 -5.99
CA SER A 39 4.29 7.56 -5.07
C SER A 39 5.26 8.72 -5.33
N GLY A 40 5.28 9.26 -6.56
CA GLY A 40 6.07 10.45 -6.88
C GLY A 40 5.51 11.74 -6.26
N LEU A 41 4.29 11.72 -5.74
CA LEU A 41 3.66 12.87 -5.08
C LEU A 41 4.03 13.00 -3.60
N GLU A 42 4.61 11.95 -2.99
CA GLU A 42 5.04 11.93 -1.57
C GLU A 42 3.95 12.41 -0.59
N HIS A 43 2.72 11.92 -0.77
CA HIS A 43 1.56 12.38 0.02
C HIS A 43 1.41 11.59 1.33
N GLU A 44 1.25 12.31 2.46
CA GLU A 44 1.19 11.74 3.81
C GLU A 44 0.16 10.60 3.99
N ASN A 45 -1.03 10.73 3.40
CA ASN A 45 -2.11 9.74 3.54
C ASN A 45 -2.10 8.65 2.45
N LEU A 46 -1.02 8.52 1.67
CA LEU A 46 -0.92 7.53 0.59
C LEU A 46 0.32 6.65 0.76
N VAL A 47 0.11 5.33 0.77
CA VAL A 47 1.20 4.35 0.89
C VAL A 47 2.08 4.38 -0.38
N GLY A 48 3.35 4.71 -0.20
CA GLY A 48 4.33 4.77 -1.26
C GLY A 48 4.82 3.38 -1.72
N LEU A 49 4.96 3.23 -3.03
CA LEU A 49 5.69 2.15 -3.70
C LEU A 49 7.18 2.50 -3.74
N LEU A 50 7.98 1.75 -2.99
CA LEU A 50 9.42 1.94 -2.88
C LEU A 50 10.18 1.28 -4.02
N LYS A 51 9.74 0.09 -4.44
CA LYS A 51 10.36 -0.70 -5.51
C LYS A 51 9.36 -1.70 -6.08
N CYS A 52 9.46 -1.96 -7.38
CA CYS A 52 8.78 -3.08 -8.03
C CYS A 52 9.84 -4.05 -8.54
N VAL A 53 9.77 -5.32 -8.14
CA VAL A 53 10.70 -6.36 -8.57
C VAL A 53 9.92 -7.43 -9.31
N GLU A 54 10.34 -7.74 -10.53
CA GLU A 54 9.73 -8.76 -11.36
C GLU A 54 10.70 -9.93 -11.54
N THR A 55 10.20 -11.15 -11.34
CA THR A 55 10.93 -12.41 -11.56
C THR A 55 10.18 -13.23 -12.61
N THR A 56 10.70 -14.40 -13.00
CA THR A 56 10.00 -15.29 -13.95
C THR A 56 8.65 -15.77 -13.44
N THR A 57 8.48 -15.94 -12.13
CA THR A 57 7.29 -16.54 -11.51
C THR A 57 6.43 -15.55 -10.73
N HIS A 58 6.98 -14.42 -10.29
CA HIS A 58 6.30 -13.48 -9.41
C HIS A 58 6.56 -12.02 -9.78
N VAL A 59 5.65 -11.15 -9.34
CA VAL A 59 5.86 -9.70 -9.18
C VAL A 59 5.81 -9.40 -7.68
N PHE A 60 6.76 -8.60 -7.20
CA PHE A 60 6.84 -8.15 -5.82
C PHE A 60 6.72 -6.62 -5.80
N LEU A 61 5.74 -6.11 -5.06
CA LEU A 61 5.60 -4.69 -4.78
C LEU A 61 6.17 -4.44 -3.37
N VAL A 62 7.25 -3.69 -3.29
CA VAL A 62 7.87 -3.28 -2.03
C VAL A 62 7.33 -1.91 -1.68
N MET A 63 6.66 -1.81 -0.54
CA MET A 63 5.83 -0.67 -0.14
C MET A 63 6.17 -0.24 1.28
N GLU A 64 5.78 0.99 1.63
CA GLU A 64 5.81 1.46 3.01
C GLU A 64 4.96 0.56 3.91
N PHE A 65 5.44 0.33 5.14
CA PHE A 65 4.72 -0.50 6.10
C PHE A 65 3.86 0.35 7.03
N CYS A 66 2.56 0.08 7.03
CA CYS A 66 1.61 0.67 7.97
C CYS A 66 1.34 -0.31 9.11
N ASN A 67 1.74 0.04 10.34
CA ASN A 67 1.59 -0.81 11.52
C ASN A 67 0.27 -0.61 12.28
N GLY A 68 -0.61 0.27 11.81
CA GLY A 68 -1.84 0.67 12.50
C GLY A 68 -3.04 -0.28 12.32
N GLY A 69 -2.90 -1.33 11.51
CA GLY A 69 -4.04 -2.15 11.07
C GLY A 69 -4.91 -1.43 10.03
N ASP A 70 -6.14 -1.90 9.83
CA ASP A 70 -7.10 -1.25 8.94
C ASP A 70 -8.20 -0.50 9.69
N LEU A 71 -8.89 0.39 8.96
CA LEU A 71 -9.94 1.23 9.52
C LEU A 71 -11.18 0.43 9.92
N ALA A 72 -11.45 -0.71 9.26
CA ALA A 72 -12.62 -1.52 9.56
C ALA A 72 -12.49 -2.20 10.93
N ASP A 73 -11.31 -2.77 11.21
CA ASP A 73 -10.97 -3.35 12.52
C ASP A 73 -11.01 -2.28 13.61
N TYR A 74 -10.48 -1.08 13.33
CA TYR A 74 -10.55 0.05 14.26
C TYR A 74 -12.00 0.45 14.60
N LEU A 75 -12.85 0.56 13.58
CA LEU A 75 -14.27 0.90 13.74
C LEU A 75 -15.00 -0.19 14.53
N GLN A 76 -14.74 -1.46 14.21
CA GLN A 76 -15.34 -2.59 14.90
C GLN A 76 -14.97 -2.62 16.39
N ALA A 77 -13.70 -2.37 16.71
CA ALA A 77 -13.21 -2.39 18.10
C ALA A 77 -13.75 -1.21 18.94
N LYS A 78 -13.96 -0.04 18.33
CA LYS A 78 -14.44 1.16 19.03
C LYS A 78 -15.96 1.24 19.14
N GLY A 79 -16.70 0.62 18.23
CA GLY A 79 -18.16 0.71 18.15
C GLY A 79 -18.60 2.06 17.59
N THR A 80 -18.71 3.09 18.45
CA THR A 80 -19.06 4.45 18.05
C THR A 80 -17.90 5.41 18.22
N LEU A 81 -17.80 6.38 17.31
CA LEU A 81 -16.77 7.42 17.32
C LEU A 81 -17.43 8.80 17.49
N SER A 82 -16.71 9.74 18.08
CA SER A 82 -17.15 11.14 18.13
C SER A 82 -17.08 11.78 16.74
N GLU A 83 -17.88 12.83 16.53
CA GLU A 83 -17.88 13.58 15.27
C GLU A 83 -16.48 14.11 14.94
N ASP A 84 -15.72 14.58 15.93
CA ASP A 84 -14.38 15.11 15.72
C ASP A 84 -13.41 14.04 15.22
N THR A 85 -13.48 12.81 15.75
CA THR A 85 -12.67 11.69 15.25
C THR A 85 -13.06 11.31 13.83
N ILE A 86 -14.36 11.27 13.53
CA ILE A 86 -14.84 10.98 12.16
C ILE A 86 -14.37 12.06 11.19
N ARG A 87 -14.48 13.34 11.56
CA ARG A 87 -14.02 14.48 10.76
C ARG A 87 -12.53 14.40 10.45
N HIS A 88 -11.72 13.90 11.39
CA HIS A 88 -10.30 13.70 11.17
C HIS A 88 -10.03 12.66 10.06
N PHE A 89 -10.66 11.47 10.14
CA PHE A 89 -10.49 10.44 9.11
C PHE A 89 -10.99 10.89 7.74
N VAL A 90 -12.13 11.57 7.69
CA VAL A 90 -12.70 12.07 6.41
C VAL A 90 -11.80 13.14 5.77
N ARG A 91 -11.01 13.88 6.55
CA ARG A 91 -10.02 14.82 5.98
C ARG A 91 -8.80 14.12 5.37
N GLN A 92 -8.49 12.91 5.81
CA GLN A 92 -7.35 12.13 5.32
C GLN A 92 -7.68 11.34 4.05
N ILE A 93 -8.94 10.92 3.91
CA ILE A 93 -9.51 10.13 2.79
C ILE A 93 -9.92 11.05 1.63
#